data_AF-A0A3A5W9W4-F1
#
_entry.id   AF-A0A3A5W9W4-F1
#
_cell.length_a   1.000
_cell.length_b   1.000
_cell.length_c   1.000
_cell.angle_alpha   90.00
_cell.angle_beta   90.00
_cell.angle_gamma   90.00
#
_symmetry.space_group_name_H-M   'P 1'
#
loop_
_entity.id
_entity.type
_entity.pdbx_description
1 polymer ?
#
loop_
_entity_poly.entity_id
_entity_poly.type
_entity_poly.pdbx_seq_one_letter_code
_entity_poly.pdbx_strand_id
1 'polypeptide(L)'
;MRPVSLRTSALLLTLIMVLMPMTPFADQNFESSDSKPETNEPLNEQIILTAGGTGNADSIAFGLQSGCAIGASGNIKCWGNGGDGQLGLGNTQNIGDSSDETGTDLPFVNLGTNASVDKIVMGDKHSCALFTNGSVKCWGESSVLGLGYSTSDG
;
A
#
# COMPACT_ATOMS: atom_id res chain seq x y z
N MET A 1 59.49 -3.17 -10.71
CA MET A 1 58.61 -4.03 -9.89
C MET A 1 57.17 -3.83 -10.36
N ARG A 2 56.34 -4.85 -10.26
CA ARG A 2 55.24 -5.24 -11.18
C ARG A 2 53.98 -4.34 -11.12
N PRO A 3 53.20 -4.23 -12.22
CA PRO A 3 51.90 -3.56 -12.21
C PRO A 3 50.85 -4.42 -11.48
N VAL A 4 50.11 -3.82 -10.55
CA VAL A 4 49.01 -4.48 -9.84
C VAL A 4 47.80 -4.55 -10.76
N SER A 5 47.47 -5.76 -11.17
CA SER A 5 46.34 -6.13 -12.03
C SER A 5 45.01 -5.85 -11.33
N LEU A 6 44.27 -4.85 -11.82
CA LEU A 6 42.92 -4.49 -11.38
C LEU A 6 41.85 -5.40 -12.04
N ARG A 7 41.98 -6.73 -11.88
CA ARG A 7 41.07 -7.71 -12.52
C ARG A 7 40.48 -8.78 -11.60
N THR A 8 40.65 -8.65 -10.28
CA THR A 8 40.17 -9.64 -9.30
C THR A 8 38.85 -9.27 -8.59
N SER A 9 38.32 -8.05 -8.78
CA SER A 9 37.16 -7.57 -8.01
C SER A 9 35.80 -8.15 -8.46
N ALA A 10 35.63 -8.47 -9.74
CA ALA A 10 34.33 -8.95 -10.25
C ALA A 10 34.07 -10.43 -9.87
N LEU A 11 35.10 -11.27 -9.90
CA LEU A 11 35.02 -12.69 -9.54
C LEU A 11 34.73 -12.90 -8.05
N LEU A 12 35.24 -12.03 -7.19
CA LEU A 12 35.00 -12.09 -5.75
C LEU A 12 33.55 -11.69 -5.41
N LEU A 13 33.00 -10.68 -6.09
CA LEU A 13 31.61 -10.23 -5.93
C LEU A 13 30.60 -11.27 -6.44
N THR A 14 30.87 -11.93 -7.58
CA THR A 14 30.01 -13.03 -8.04
C THR A 14 30.08 -14.22 -7.08
N LEU A 15 31.25 -14.57 -6.55
CA LEU A 15 31.41 -15.67 -5.60
C LEU A 15 30.63 -15.43 -4.30
N ILE A 16 30.55 -14.18 -3.84
CA ILE A 16 29.75 -13.80 -2.66
C ILE A 16 28.25 -13.98 -2.92
N MET A 17 27.74 -13.71 -4.13
CA MET A 17 26.32 -13.91 -4.46
C MET A 17 25.92 -15.39 -4.59
N VAL A 18 26.84 -16.30 -4.95
CA VAL A 18 26.53 -17.74 -5.06
C VAL A 18 26.65 -18.48 -3.71
N LEU A 19 27.35 -17.91 -2.74
CA LEU A 19 27.60 -18.53 -1.42
C LEU A 19 26.68 -18.01 -0.30
N MET A 20 25.84 -17.00 -0.56
CA MET A 20 24.77 -16.66 0.39
C MET A 20 23.68 -17.73 0.28
N PRO A 21 23.47 -18.57 1.31
CA PRO A 21 22.31 -19.45 1.30
C PRO A 21 21.08 -18.55 1.21
N MET A 22 20.23 -18.80 0.21
CA MET A 22 18.84 -18.36 0.27
C MET A 22 18.24 -19.10 1.46
N THR A 23 18.39 -18.54 2.66
CA THR A 23 17.58 -18.97 3.78
C THR A 23 16.15 -18.63 3.36
N PRO A 24 15.28 -19.63 3.10
CA PRO A 24 13.87 -19.31 3.09
C PRO A 24 13.61 -18.60 4.42
N PHE A 25 12.95 -17.45 4.38
CA PHE A 25 12.40 -16.83 5.58
C PHE A 25 11.40 -17.85 6.13
N ALA A 26 11.91 -18.77 6.94
CA ALA A 26 11.12 -19.69 7.71
C ALA A 26 10.40 -18.85 8.75
N ASP A 27 9.07 -18.95 8.68
CA ASP A 27 8.08 -18.52 9.65
C ASP A 27 8.68 -18.19 11.02
N GLN A 28 8.61 -16.92 11.42
CA GLN A 28 8.61 -16.63 12.85
C GLN A 28 7.26 -17.16 13.33
N ASN A 29 7.26 -18.40 13.84
CA ASN A 29 6.13 -18.98 14.55
C ASN A 29 5.65 -17.96 15.59
N PHE A 30 4.57 -17.25 15.28
CA PHE A 30 3.85 -16.43 16.23
C PHE A 30 3.09 -17.39 17.14
N GLU A 31 3.74 -17.88 18.18
CA GLU A 31 3.07 -18.62 19.25
C GLU A 31 2.17 -17.64 20.02
N SER A 32 0.91 -17.56 19.58
CA SER A 32 -0.19 -16.99 20.37
C SER A 32 -0.29 -17.77 21.68
N SER A 33 -0.18 -17.07 22.81
CA SER A 33 -0.30 -17.66 24.15
C SER A 33 -1.73 -17.96 24.59
N ASP A 34 -2.72 -17.88 23.71
CA ASP A 34 -4.11 -18.22 24.03
C ASP A 34 -4.41 -19.67 23.68
N SER A 35 -4.14 -20.57 24.62
CA SER A 35 -4.63 -21.95 24.55
C SER A 35 -6.15 -21.99 24.78
N LYS A 36 -6.93 -21.57 23.79
CA LYS A 36 -8.36 -21.89 23.71
C LYS A 36 -8.49 -23.21 22.94
N PRO A 37 -9.25 -24.21 23.44
CA PRO A 37 -9.39 -25.49 22.74
C PRO A 37 -9.99 -25.26 21.35
N GLU A 38 -9.30 -25.76 20.32
CA GLU A 38 -9.76 -25.76 18.93
C GLU A 38 -11.04 -26.60 18.84
N THR A 39 -12.19 -25.93 18.90
CA THR A 39 -13.38 -26.45 18.26
C THR A 39 -13.10 -26.40 16.77
N ASN A 40 -13.19 -27.54 16.07
CA ASN A 40 -13.06 -27.67 14.60
C ASN A 40 -14.20 -26.96 13.85
N GLU A 41 -14.45 -25.70 14.18
CA GLU A 41 -15.25 -24.80 13.37
C GLU A 41 -14.35 -24.36 12.20
N PRO A 42 -14.81 -24.43 10.95
CA PRO A 42 -14.07 -23.85 9.86
C PRO A 42 -13.88 -22.37 10.18
N LEU A 43 -12.62 -21.91 10.28
CA LEU A 43 -12.28 -20.49 10.33
C LEU A 43 -12.72 -19.86 9.01
N ASN A 44 -14.00 -19.51 8.92
CA ASN A 44 -14.55 -18.66 7.87
C ASN A 44 -14.33 -17.18 8.19
N GLU A 45 -13.47 -16.86 9.15
CA GLU A 45 -13.16 -15.51 9.59
C GLU A 45 -12.36 -14.79 8.50
N GLN A 46 -13.07 -14.50 7.41
CA GLN A 46 -12.66 -13.59 6.39
C GLN A 46 -12.50 -12.26 7.12
N ILE A 47 -11.27 -11.78 7.23
CA ILE A 47 -11.00 -10.41 7.65
C ILE A 47 -11.56 -9.53 6.54
N ILE A 48 -12.85 -9.21 6.61
CA ILE A 48 -13.52 -8.32 5.69
C ILE A 48 -13.12 -6.90 6.09
N LEU A 49 -12.09 -6.39 5.44
CA LEU A 49 -11.84 -4.96 5.43
C LEU A 49 -13.02 -4.32 4.69
N THR A 50 -13.93 -3.72 5.44
CA THR A 50 -15.13 -3.10 4.86
C THR A 50 -14.75 -1.70 4.40
N ALA A 51 -14.51 -1.51 3.10
CA ALA A 51 -14.40 -0.19 2.50
C ALA A 51 -15.81 0.43 2.52
N GLY A 52 -16.17 1.06 3.65
CA GLY A 52 -17.53 1.40 4.05
C GLY A 52 -18.52 1.71 2.92
N GLY A 53 -19.56 0.88 2.82
CA GLY A 53 -20.67 0.99 1.86
C GLY A 53 -21.09 -0.39 1.35
N THR A 54 -21.81 -1.17 2.17
CA THR A 54 -22.41 -2.50 1.84
C THR A 54 -21.54 -3.52 1.09
N GLY A 55 -20.24 -3.31 0.99
CA GLY A 55 -19.35 -4.04 0.11
C GLY A 55 -17.99 -4.27 0.74
N ASN A 56 -17.43 -5.43 0.46
CA ASN A 56 -16.09 -5.82 0.86
C ASN A 56 -15.08 -4.93 0.13
N ALA A 57 -13.93 -4.67 0.75
CA ALA A 57 -12.76 -4.23 0.00
C ALA A 57 -12.41 -5.32 -1.02
N ASP A 58 -12.26 -4.92 -2.27
CA ASP A 58 -11.87 -5.80 -3.37
C ASP A 58 -10.34 -5.96 -3.40
N SER A 59 -9.62 -4.88 -3.10
CA SER A 59 -8.16 -4.91 -2.94
C SER A 59 -7.67 -3.83 -1.99
N ILE A 60 -6.43 -4.01 -1.50
CA ILE A 60 -5.73 -3.07 -0.62
C ILE A 60 -4.32 -2.82 -1.13
N ALA A 61 -3.80 -1.63 -0.87
CA ALA A 61 -2.41 -1.24 -1.10
C ALA A 61 -1.84 -0.54 0.13
N PHE A 62 -0.53 -0.64 0.32
CA PHE A 62 0.19 -0.01 1.42
C PHE A 62 1.37 0.81 0.90
N GLY A 63 1.54 2.00 1.47
CA GLY A 63 2.78 2.76 1.44
C GLY A 63 3.59 2.56 2.73
N LEU A 64 4.49 3.48 3.05
CA LEU A 64 5.36 3.35 4.23
C LEU A 64 4.59 3.45 5.56
N GLN A 65 3.66 4.41 5.65
CA GLN A 65 2.85 4.67 6.86
C GLN A 65 1.38 4.91 6.53
N SER A 66 0.94 4.50 5.35
CA SER A 66 -0.41 4.72 4.84
C SER A 66 -0.93 3.48 4.12
N GLY A 67 -2.24 3.33 4.07
CA GLY A 67 -2.91 2.26 3.34
C GLY A 67 -4.14 2.79 2.63
N CYS A 68 -4.52 2.15 1.54
CA CYS A 68 -5.75 2.43 0.81
C CYS A 68 -6.46 1.13 0.44
N ALA A 69 -7.78 1.15 0.44
CA ALA A 69 -8.64 0.06 0.00
C ALA A 69 -9.51 0.51 -1.16
N ILE A 70 -9.65 -0.36 -2.17
CA ILE A 70 -10.64 -0.22 -3.24
C ILE A 70 -11.89 -0.98 -2.81
N GLY A 71 -13.04 -0.31 -2.75
CA GLY A 71 -14.32 -0.96 -2.54
C GLY A 71 -14.89 -1.56 -3.83
N ALA A 72 -15.83 -2.49 -3.72
CA ALA A 72 -16.43 -3.19 -4.86
C ALA A 72 -17.07 -2.30 -5.95
N SER A 73 -17.33 -1.02 -5.67
CA SER A 73 -17.81 -0.03 -6.66
C SER A 73 -16.70 0.77 -7.34
N GLY A 74 -15.42 0.46 -7.04
CA GLY A 74 -14.26 1.18 -7.53
C GLY A 74 -13.99 2.51 -6.80
N ASN A 75 -14.62 2.72 -5.63
CA ASN A 75 -14.31 3.84 -4.74
C ASN A 75 -13.08 3.53 -3.88
N ILE A 76 -12.43 4.57 -3.33
CA ILE A 76 -11.22 4.42 -2.51
C ILE A 76 -11.43 5.05 -1.14
N LYS A 77 -10.97 4.36 -0.11
CA LYS A 77 -10.73 4.92 1.22
C LYS A 77 -9.26 4.75 1.59
N CYS A 78 -8.65 5.78 2.17
CA CYS A 78 -7.25 5.76 2.58
C CYS A 78 -7.11 6.15 4.05
N TRP A 79 -6.12 5.59 4.73
CA TRP A 79 -5.83 5.81 6.15
C TRP A 79 -4.31 5.85 6.42
N GLY A 80 -3.92 6.31 7.60
CA GLY A 80 -2.54 6.44 8.06
C GLY A 80 -1.99 7.86 7.92
N ASN A 81 -0.70 7.97 7.59
CA ASN A 81 -0.01 9.25 7.43
C ASN A 81 -0.51 10.02 6.20
N GLY A 82 -0.92 11.27 6.39
CA GLY A 82 -1.35 12.17 5.31
C GLY A 82 -0.47 13.41 5.11
N GLY A 83 0.69 13.49 5.76
CA GLY A 83 1.51 14.71 5.83
C GLY A 83 1.95 15.28 4.47
N ASP A 84 1.99 14.46 3.43
CA ASP A 84 2.36 14.86 2.07
C ASP A 84 1.15 14.83 1.10
N GLY A 85 -0.06 14.62 1.62
CA GLY A 85 -1.29 14.50 0.83
C GLY A 85 -1.47 13.12 0.17
N GLN A 86 -0.70 12.10 0.57
CA GLN A 86 -0.72 10.75 0.00
C GLN A 86 -2.06 10.01 0.17
N LEU A 87 -2.93 10.51 1.06
CA LEU A 87 -4.29 10.00 1.27
C LEU A 87 -5.31 10.55 0.26
N GLY A 88 -5.00 11.64 -0.45
CA GLY A 88 -5.88 12.17 -1.52
C GLY A 88 -7.15 12.88 -1.03
N LEU A 89 -7.20 13.27 0.24
CA LEU A 89 -8.38 13.89 0.87
C LEU A 89 -8.44 15.43 0.75
N GLY A 90 -7.56 16.02 -0.07
CA GLY A 90 -7.47 17.47 -0.24
C GLY A 90 -6.90 18.20 0.99
N ASN A 91 -6.32 17.48 1.93
CA ASN A 91 -5.67 17.99 3.14
C ASN A 91 -4.49 17.08 3.53
N THR A 92 -3.74 17.47 4.57
CA THR A 92 -2.55 16.74 5.04
C THR A 92 -2.71 16.13 6.44
N GLN A 93 -3.95 15.85 6.88
CA GLN A 93 -4.21 15.22 8.17
C GLN A 93 -3.91 13.72 8.12
N ASN A 94 -3.49 13.16 9.25
CA ASN A 94 -3.49 11.71 9.43
C ASN A 94 -4.94 11.24 9.58
N ILE A 95 -5.20 9.99 9.20
CA ILE A 95 -6.54 9.40 9.24
C ILE A 95 -6.49 8.05 9.93
N GLY A 96 -7.44 7.80 10.82
CA GLY A 96 -7.54 6.54 11.56
C GLY A 96 -6.80 6.56 12.89
N ASP A 97 -6.45 7.76 13.39
CA ASP A 97 -5.94 7.97 14.75
C ASP A 97 -7.05 8.40 15.74
N SER A 98 -8.27 8.65 15.23
CA SER A 98 -9.49 8.89 16.02
C SER A 98 -10.57 7.85 15.75
N SER A 99 -11.48 7.66 16.71
CA SER A 99 -12.55 6.66 16.62
C SER A 99 -13.54 6.91 15.48
N ASP A 100 -13.75 8.19 15.12
CA ASP A 100 -14.61 8.65 14.02
C ASP A 100 -13.91 8.62 12.65
N GLU A 101 -12.71 8.06 12.56
CA GLU A 101 -11.94 7.92 11.33
C GLU A 101 -11.63 6.46 11.01
N THR A 102 -12.49 5.54 11.45
CA THR A 102 -12.29 4.10 11.28
C THR A 102 -13.48 3.42 10.60
N GLY A 103 -13.25 2.25 9.99
CA GLY A 103 -14.31 1.43 9.41
C GLY A 103 -15.18 2.18 8.39
N THR A 104 -16.47 2.31 8.69
CA THR A 104 -17.42 3.00 7.80
C THR A 104 -17.20 4.50 7.72
N ASP A 105 -16.61 5.09 8.76
CA ASP A 105 -16.47 6.54 8.90
C ASP A 105 -15.24 7.07 8.18
N LEU A 106 -14.37 6.18 7.68
CA LEU A 106 -13.27 6.54 6.79
C LEU A 106 -13.78 7.35 5.58
N PRO A 107 -13.19 8.51 5.28
CA PRO A 107 -13.62 9.34 4.17
C PRO A 107 -13.26 8.72 2.83
N PHE A 108 -14.08 9.01 1.82
CA PHE A 108 -13.77 8.64 0.44
C PHE A 108 -12.79 9.64 -0.17
N VAL A 109 -11.86 9.11 -0.97
CA VAL A 109 -11.03 9.94 -1.85
C VAL A 109 -11.90 10.52 -2.95
N ASN A 110 -11.80 11.82 -3.19
CA ASN A 110 -12.51 12.47 -4.29
C ASN A 110 -11.80 12.20 -5.62
N LEU A 111 -12.37 11.28 -6.40
CA LEU A 111 -11.82 10.86 -7.69
C LEU A 111 -12.44 11.60 -8.89
N GLY A 112 -13.39 12.52 -8.66
CA GLY A 112 -14.18 13.17 -9.70
C GLY A 112 -15.45 12.38 -10.08
N THR A 113 -16.16 12.85 -11.11
CA THR A 113 -17.44 12.25 -11.54
C THR A 113 -17.23 11.01 -12.40
N ASN A 114 -18.07 9.98 -12.21
CA ASN A 114 -18.03 8.71 -12.94
C ASN A 114 -16.67 7.99 -12.90
N ALA A 115 -15.94 8.17 -11.80
CA ALA A 115 -14.68 7.51 -11.52
C ALA A 115 -14.90 6.09 -10.96
N SER A 116 -14.25 5.10 -11.55
CA SER A 116 -14.18 3.74 -11.02
C SER A 116 -12.74 3.23 -11.14
N VAL A 117 -12.14 2.88 -10.01
CA VAL A 117 -10.75 2.46 -9.91
C VAL A 117 -10.65 0.95 -10.03
N ASP A 118 -9.74 0.51 -10.91
CA ASP A 118 -9.35 -0.89 -11.09
C ASP A 118 -8.19 -1.27 -10.17
N LYS A 119 -7.18 -0.39 -10.07
CA LYS A 119 -5.98 -0.65 -9.27
C LYS A 119 -5.46 0.61 -8.59
N ILE A 120 -4.85 0.43 -7.44
CA ILE A 120 -4.10 1.47 -6.74
C ILE A 120 -2.70 0.97 -6.39
N VAL A 121 -1.71 1.85 -6.54
CA VAL A 121 -0.35 1.65 -6.05
C VAL A 121 0.02 2.82 -5.14
N MET A 122 0.81 2.52 -4.12
CA MET A 122 1.27 3.51 -3.14
C MET A 122 2.79 3.47 -3.07
N GLY A 123 3.40 4.66 -3.04
CA GLY A 123 4.79 4.85 -2.63
C GLY A 123 4.85 5.44 -1.22
N ASP A 124 6.03 5.92 -0.82
CA ASP A 124 6.24 6.46 0.53
C ASP A 124 5.34 7.67 0.82
N LYS A 125 5.18 8.54 -0.19
CA LYS A 125 4.53 9.85 -0.05
C LYS A 125 3.57 10.18 -1.20
N HIS A 126 3.22 9.20 -2.02
CA HIS A 126 2.29 9.39 -3.13
C HIS A 126 1.49 8.12 -3.38
N SER A 127 0.35 8.29 -4.05
CA SER A 127 -0.54 7.21 -4.47
C SER A 127 -0.97 7.46 -5.91
N CYS A 128 -1.13 6.40 -6.69
CA CYS A 128 -1.61 6.45 -8.06
C CYS A 128 -2.73 5.42 -8.26
N ALA A 129 -3.85 5.87 -8.82
CA ALA A 129 -4.99 5.03 -9.17
C ALA A 129 -5.10 4.88 -10.69
N LEU A 130 -5.24 3.64 -11.15
CA LEU A 130 -5.62 3.27 -12.52
C LEU A 130 -7.13 3.07 -12.56
N PHE A 131 -7.79 3.79 -13.45
CA PHE A 131 -9.23 3.75 -13.62
C PHE A 131 -9.61 2.70 -14.66
N THR A 132 -10.84 2.19 -14.61
CA THR A 132 -11.36 1.19 -15.56
C THR A 132 -11.40 1.70 -17.01
N ASN A 133 -11.41 3.02 -17.21
CA ASN A 133 -11.30 3.68 -18.52
C ASN A 133 -9.85 3.80 -19.03
N GLY A 134 -8.86 3.30 -18.30
CA GLY A 134 -7.43 3.35 -18.64
C GLY A 134 -6.71 4.65 -18.25
N SER A 135 -7.41 5.65 -17.71
CA SER A 135 -6.80 6.87 -17.20
C SER A 135 -6.09 6.64 -15.85
N VAL A 136 -5.13 7.50 -15.51
CA VAL A 136 -4.39 7.45 -14.24
C VAL A 136 -4.47 8.80 -13.55
N LYS A 137 -4.74 8.80 -12.24
CA LYS A 137 -4.62 9.97 -11.36
C LYS A 137 -3.64 9.64 -10.25
N CYS A 138 -2.70 10.53 -10.00
CA CYS A 138 -1.75 10.43 -8.88
C CYS A 138 -1.89 11.64 -7.96
N TRP A 139 -1.64 11.43 -6.67
CA TRP A 139 -1.68 12.47 -5.64
C TRP A 139 -0.62 12.20 -4.56
N GLY A 140 -0.27 13.23 -3.79
CA GLY A 140 0.79 13.20 -2.78
C GLY A 140 1.89 14.23 -3.02
N GLU A 141 3.11 13.91 -2.56
CA GLU A 141 4.27 14.80 -2.61
C GLU A 141 4.63 15.19 -4.05
N SER A 142 4.67 16.49 -4.34
CA SER A 142 4.90 17.01 -5.69
C SER A 142 6.26 16.66 -6.30
N SER A 143 7.28 16.40 -5.48
CA SER A 143 8.64 16.06 -5.94
C SER A 143 8.73 14.66 -6.55
N VAL A 144 7.84 13.73 -6.15
CA VAL A 144 7.81 12.33 -6.62
C VAL A 144 6.73 12.09 -7.68
N LEU A 145 5.82 13.05 -7.88
CA LEU A 145 4.75 12.98 -8.88
C LEU A 145 5.18 13.32 -10.31
N GLY A 146 6.46 13.66 -10.53
CA GLY A 146 7.12 13.72 -11.83
C GLY A 146 6.28 14.34 -12.95
N LEU A 147 6.13 15.67 -13.00
CA LEU A 147 5.38 16.41 -14.03
C LEU A 147 3.91 15.98 -14.25
N GLY A 148 3.36 15.07 -13.43
CA GLY A 148 1.97 14.65 -13.48
C GLY A 148 1.05 15.77 -13.03
N TYR A 149 0.22 16.26 -13.96
CA TYR A 149 -0.79 17.29 -13.71
C TYR A 149 -1.67 16.90 -12.51
N SER A 150 -1.46 17.55 -11.37
CA SER A 150 -2.53 17.73 -10.39
C SER A 150 -3.48 18.77 -10.99
N THR A 151 -4.58 18.36 -11.62
CA THR A 151 -5.73 19.25 -11.65
C THR A 151 -6.21 19.34 -10.21
N SER A 152 -5.89 20.46 -9.56
CA SER A 152 -6.72 20.97 -8.49
C SER A 152 -8.12 21.11 -9.08
N ASP A 153 -8.97 20.11 -8.84
CA ASP A 153 -10.37 20.16 -9.23
C ASP A 153 -11.00 21.33 -8.46
N GLY A 154 -11.42 22.36 -9.21
CA GLY A 154 -12.39 23.35 -8.77
C GLY A 154 -13.79 22.93 -9.17
#